data_AF-A0A1J4XC25-F1
#
_entry.id   AF-A0A1J4XC25-F1
#
_cell.length_a   1.000
_cell.length_b   1.000
_cell.length_c   1.000
_cell.angle_alpha   90.00
_cell.angle_beta   90.00
_cell.angle_gamma   90.00
#
_symmetry.space_group_name_H-M   'P 1'
#
loop_
_entity.id
_entity.type
_entity.pdbx_description
1 polymer ?
#
loop_
_entity_poly.entity_id
_entity_poly.type
_entity_poly.pdbx_seq_one_letter_code
_entity_poly.pdbx_strand_id
1 'polypeptide(L)'
;MGHKSSKRRGNIWNDAIHLNELIVDFPFATTGGKEKDFERGIATSLMVSKKSFKNPVITQIDKSTSVESVYCFGKHHRPDMAIGKDGISIELKFITYSGLKDAIGQAYLYRIQYKFVFLVLVINESRKDMYLDIAQGKEMPLNEVLESLASQHNIFTYIVPSFLIKKPGINKCISFFK
;
A
#
# COMPACT_ATOMS: atom_id res chain seq x y z
N MET A 1 7.89 -1.94 23.84
CA MET A 1 7.28 -1.19 22.72
C MET A 1 6.55 -2.21 21.87
N GLY A 2 5.23 -2.23 21.90
CA GLY A 2 4.39 -3.21 21.22
C GLY A 2 3.12 -2.55 20.73
N HIS A 3 2.62 -2.99 19.57
CA HIS A 3 1.38 -2.62 18.87
C HIS A 3 0.39 -1.73 19.64
N LYS A 4 0.70 -0.45 19.85
CA LYS A 4 -0.32 0.54 20.19
C LYS A 4 -0.84 1.07 18.86
N SER A 5 -2.14 0.91 18.61
CA SER A 5 -2.73 1.52 17.41
C SER A 5 -2.51 3.04 17.51
N SER A 6 -1.86 3.58 16.49
CA SER A 6 -1.64 5.02 16.43
C SER A 6 -2.99 5.69 16.22
N LYS A 7 -3.28 6.77 16.93
CA LYS A 7 -4.54 7.49 16.74
C LYS A 7 -4.59 8.04 15.31
N ARG A 8 -5.70 7.81 14.62
CA ARG A 8 -5.99 8.31 13.27
C ARG A 8 -6.38 9.79 13.31
N ARG A 9 -5.40 10.65 13.62
CA ARG A 9 -5.57 12.10 13.74
C ARG A 9 -4.24 12.83 13.54
N GLY A 10 -4.33 14.14 13.27
CA GLY A 10 -3.16 15.01 13.12
C GLY A 10 -2.50 14.91 11.74
N ASN A 11 -1.35 15.58 11.57
CA ASN A 11 -0.74 15.79 10.26
C ASN A 11 -0.43 14.49 9.51
N ILE A 12 0.09 13.45 10.18
CA ILE A 12 0.37 12.16 9.54
C ILE A 12 -0.92 11.48 9.06
N TRP A 13 -2.04 11.65 9.77
CA TRP A 13 -3.32 11.12 9.31
C TRP A 13 -3.87 11.90 8.11
N ASN A 14 -3.68 13.22 8.07
CA ASN A 14 -4.04 14.03 6.90
C ASN A 14 -3.21 13.61 5.67
N ASP A 15 -1.93 13.32 5.86
CA ASP A 15 -1.07 12.77 4.81
C ASP A 15 -1.55 11.37 4.38
N ALA A 16 -2.04 10.55 5.31
CA ALA A 16 -2.63 9.25 5.00
C ALA A 16 -3.91 9.37 4.17
N ILE A 17 -4.79 10.33 4.47
CA ILE A 17 -5.98 10.62 3.67
C ILE A 17 -5.58 11.04 2.25
N HIS A 18 -4.60 11.95 2.13
CA HIS A 18 -4.15 12.41 0.82
C HIS A 18 -3.46 11.30 0.01
N LEU A 19 -2.70 10.42 0.68
CA LEU A 19 -2.12 9.25 0.06
C LEU A 19 -3.19 8.26 -0.42
N ASN A 20 -4.26 8.06 0.35
CA ASN A 20 -5.39 7.24 -0.07
C ASN A 20 -6.02 7.75 -1.37
N GLU A 21 -6.28 9.06 -1.47
CA GLU A 21 -6.79 9.69 -2.70
C GLU A 21 -5.84 9.43 -3.88
N LEU A 22 -4.55 9.67 -3.69
CA LEU A 22 -3.53 9.44 -4.71
C LEU A 22 -3.51 7.99 -5.22
N ILE A 23 -3.60 7.00 -4.33
CA ILE A 23 -3.59 5.59 -4.70
C ILE A 23 -4.88 5.20 -5.44
N VAL A 24 -6.05 5.68 -4.97
CA VAL A 24 -7.33 5.39 -5.61
C VAL A 24 -7.39 5.94 -7.04
N ASP A 25 -6.82 7.13 -7.25
CA ASP A 25 -6.81 7.80 -8.56
C ASP A 25 -5.66 7.35 -9.47
N PHE A 26 -4.70 6.58 -8.95
CA PHE A 26 -3.52 6.16 -9.72
C PHE A 26 -3.90 5.22 -10.88
N PRO A 27 -3.41 5.46 -12.12
CA PRO A 27 -3.81 4.70 -13.29
C PRO A 27 -3.07 3.35 -13.41
N PHE A 28 -3.30 2.43 -12.48
CA PHE A 28 -2.63 1.11 -12.45
C PHE A 28 -2.76 0.35 -13.76
N ALA A 29 -3.94 0.35 -14.39
CA ALA A 29 -4.20 -0.40 -15.62
C ALA A 29 -3.35 0.04 -16.84
N THR A 30 -2.75 1.24 -16.81
CA THR A 30 -1.95 1.79 -17.92
C THR A 30 -0.51 2.12 -17.52
N THR A 31 -0.08 1.74 -16.30
CA THR A 31 1.25 2.10 -15.78
C THR A 31 2.35 1.19 -16.32
N GLY A 32 2.13 -0.12 -16.33
CA GLY A 32 3.16 -1.08 -16.73
C GLY A 32 2.78 -2.53 -16.48
N GLY A 33 3.75 -3.44 -16.60
CA GLY A 33 3.53 -4.89 -16.50
C GLY A 33 4.37 -5.59 -15.45
N LYS A 34 5.28 -4.87 -14.77
CA LYS A 34 6.20 -5.40 -13.76
C LYS A 34 6.15 -4.54 -12.49
N GLU A 35 6.46 -5.15 -11.35
CA GLU A 35 6.47 -4.49 -10.02
C GLU A 35 7.18 -3.12 -10.04
N LYS A 36 8.38 -3.08 -10.62
CA LYS A 36 9.21 -1.87 -10.73
C LYS A 36 8.54 -0.71 -11.49
N ASP A 37 7.66 -0.99 -12.46
CA ASP A 37 6.95 0.05 -13.20
C ASP A 37 5.95 0.76 -12.28
N PHE A 38 5.26 -0.01 -11.44
CA PHE A 38 4.29 0.51 -10.46
C PHE A 38 4.98 1.27 -9.32
N GLU A 39 6.07 0.72 -8.78
CA GLU A 39 6.90 1.40 -7.78
C GLU A 39 7.36 2.78 -8.28
N ARG A 40 7.93 2.82 -9.49
CA ARG A 40 8.39 4.08 -10.08
C ARG A 40 7.24 5.03 -10.37
N GLY A 41 6.11 4.53 -10.85
CA GLY A 41 4.92 5.31 -11.11
C GLY A 41 4.39 6.00 -9.86
N ILE A 42 4.18 5.23 -8.78
CA ILE A 42 3.74 5.77 -7.49
C ILE A 42 4.77 6.73 -6.91
N ALA A 43 6.06 6.39 -6.93
CA ALA A 43 7.12 7.28 -6.47
C ALA A 43 7.11 8.61 -7.24
N THR A 44 6.89 8.58 -8.55
CA THR A 44 6.78 9.79 -9.37
C THR A 44 5.56 10.62 -8.96
N SER A 45 4.39 10.00 -8.81
CA SER A 45 3.17 10.69 -8.36
C SER A 45 3.34 11.35 -7.00
N LEU A 46 3.98 10.65 -6.03
CA LEU A 46 4.27 11.20 -4.71
C LEU A 46 5.23 12.40 -4.78
N MET A 47 6.26 12.33 -5.63
CA MET A 47 7.20 13.43 -5.80
C MET A 47 6.56 14.65 -6.48
N VAL A 48 5.63 14.44 -7.39
CA VAL A 48 4.83 15.52 -8.02
C VAL A 48 3.92 16.20 -7.00
N SER A 49 3.25 15.42 -6.14
CA SER A 49 2.34 15.93 -5.10
C SER A 49 3.03 16.25 -3.77
N LYS A 50 4.37 16.23 -3.69
CA LYS A 50 5.12 16.39 -2.44
C LYS A 50 4.77 17.62 -1.62
N LYS A 51 4.34 18.72 -2.25
CA LYS A 51 3.95 19.97 -1.58
C LYS A 51 2.60 19.87 -0.85
N SER A 52 1.76 18.90 -1.23
CA SER A 52 0.48 18.64 -0.60
C SER A 52 0.61 17.87 0.71
N PHE A 53 1.71 17.12 0.90
CA PHE A 53 2.02 16.44 2.15
C PHE A 53 2.64 17.39 3.19
N LYS A 54 2.31 17.17 4.45
CA LYS A 54 2.87 17.90 5.60
C LYS A 54 4.21 17.35 6.06
N ASN A 55 4.52 16.11 5.68
CA ASN A 55 5.75 15.42 6.02
C ASN A 55 6.57 15.11 4.75
N PRO A 56 7.89 14.97 4.87
CA PRO A 56 8.75 14.73 3.73
C PRO A 56 8.41 13.38 3.06
N VAL A 57 8.26 13.41 1.75
CA VAL A 57 8.14 12.23 0.91
C VAL A 57 9.53 11.63 0.70
N ILE A 58 9.72 10.38 1.10
CA ILE A 58 10.99 9.64 1.03
C ILE A 58 10.81 8.52 0.02
N THR A 59 11.50 8.60 -1.10
CA THR A 59 11.46 7.59 -2.18
C THR A 59 12.86 7.26 -2.63
N GLN A 60 13.03 6.13 -3.33
CA GLN A 60 14.32 5.77 -3.94
C GLN A 60 14.81 6.77 -5.01
N ILE A 61 13.94 7.66 -5.49
CA ILE A 61 14.28 8.72 -6.45
C ILE A 61 15.02 9.86 -5.76
N ASP A 62 14.69 10.14 -4.50
CA ASP A 62 15.36 11.15 -3.69
C ASP A 62 16.61 10.55 -3.03
N LYS A 63 17.79 10.87 -3.56
CA LYS A 63 19.08 10.39 -3.03
C LYS A 63 19.48 11.04 -1.71
N SER A 64 18.78 12.09 -1.27
CA SER A 64 19.13 12.84 -0.06
C SER A 64 18.55 12.25 1.23
N THR A 65 17.56 11.37 1.11
CA THR A 65 16.87 10.76 2.24
C THR A 65 16.76 9.24 2.05
N SER A 66 16.82 8.49 3.15
CA SER A 66 16.68 7.03 3.14
C SER A 66 15.46 6.60 3.93
N VAL A 67 14.75 5.61 3.42
CA VAL A 67 13.66 4.94 4.13
C VAL A 67 14.23 4.19 5.34
N GLU A 68 13.59 4.36 6.50
CA GLU A 68 13.99 3.66 7.73
C GLU A 68 13.71 2.16 7.60
N SER A 69 14.63 1.36 8.12
CA SER A 69 14.54 -0.10 8.07
C SER A 69 14.19 -0.67 9.44
N VAL A 70 13.49 -1.79 9.43
CA VAL A 70 13.23 -2.59 10.63
C VAL A 70 14.12 -3.83 10.60
N TYR A 71 14.91 -4.04 11.66
CA TYR A 71 15.74 -5.25 11.78
C TYR A 71 14.94 -6.36 12.46
N CYS A 72 14.59 -7.40 11.70
CA CYS A 72 13.83 -8.55 12.17
C CYS A 72 14.27 -9.81 11.41
N PHE A 73 14.23 -10.98 12.06
CA PHE A 73 14.64 -12.24 11.43
C PHE A 73 16.05 -12.22 10.82
N GLY A 74 17.00 -11.55 11.48
CA GLY A 74 18.39 -11.49 11.05
C GLY A 74 18.69 -10.58 9.85
N LYS A 75 17.70 -9.82 9.33
CA LYS A 75 17.89 -8.91 8.18
C LYS A 75 17.16 -7.58 8.37
N HIS A 76 17.61 -6.57 7.61
CA HIS A 76 16.92 -5.29 7.49
C HIS A 76 15.80 -5.39 6.46
N HIS A 77 14.59 -5.00 6.86
CA HIS A 77 13.42 -4.89 5.99
C HIS A 77 13.14 -3.41 5.77
N ARG A 78 13.07 -2.99 4.51
CA ARG A 78 12.91 -1.58 4.13
C ARG A 78 11.70 -1.46 3.20
N PRO A 79 10.71 -0.61 3.53
CA PRO A 79 9.61 -0.37 2.62
C PRO A 79 10.07 0.30 1.34
N ASP A 80 9.26 0.19 0.29
CA ASP A 80 9.58 0.79 -1.01
C ASP A 80 9.68 2.33 -0.91
N MET A 81 8.74 2.94 -0.19
CA MET A 81 8.66 4.39 0.02
C MET A 81 8.11 4.72 1.42
N ALA A 82 8.27 5.97 1.85
CA ALA A 82 7.72 6.47 3.11
C ALA A 82 7.31 7.95 3.04
N ILE A 83 6.44 8.36 3.95
CA ILE A 83 6.11 9.76 4.23
C ILE A 83 6.42 10.03 5.71
N GLY A 84 7.40 10.89 5.95
CA GLY A 84 8.01 11.07 7.25
C GLY A 84 8.89 9.87 7.67
N LYS A 85 9.76 10.10 8.66
CA LYS A 85 10.73 9.10 9.13
C LYS A 85 10.08 7.90 9.84
N ASP A 86 9.01 8.16 10.60
CA ASP A 86 8.24 7.19 11.39
C ASP A 86 6.73 7.27 11.08
N GLY A 87 6.36 7.97 9.99
CA GLY A 87 4.98 8.34 9.68
C GLY A 87 4.22 7.23 8.98
N ILE A 88 4.38 7.17 7.67
CA ILE A 88 3.69 6.24 6.78
C ILE A 88 4.73 5.47 6.00
N SER A 89 4.62 4.14 5.95
CA SER A 89 5.33 3.36 4.93
C SER A 89 4.39 2.94 3.81
N ILE A 90 4.94 2.79 2.62
CA ILE A 90 4.20 2.39 1.42
C ILE A 90 4.96 1.21 0.83
N GLU A 91 4.27 0.08 0.70
CA GLU A 91 4.78 -1.15 0.12
C GLU A 91 3.92 -1.53 -1.09
N LEU A 92 4.55 -1.79 -2.22
CA LEU A 92 3.91 -2.32 -3.42
C LEU A 92 4.35 -3.75 -3.64
N LYS A 93 3.38 -4.59 -4.00
CA LYS A 93 3.65 -5.97 -4.39
C LYS A 93 2.85 -6.33 -5.62
N PHE A 94 3.53 -6.92 -6.59
CA PHE A 94 2.92 -7.50 -7.77
C PHE A 94 2.56 -8.96 -7.47
N ILE A 95 1.31 -9.20 -7.09
CA ILE A 95 0.94 -10.37 -6.30
C ILE A 95 0.68 -11.62 -7.14
N THR A 96 1.23 -12.72 -6.65
CA THR A 96 0.70 -14.09 -6.81
C THR A 96 0.06 -14.54 -5.49
N TYR A 97 -0.90 -15.47 -5.49
CA TYR A 97 -1.65 -15.86 -4.28
C TYR A 97 -0.74 -16.27 -3.09
N SER A 98 0.39 -16.93 -3.37
CA SER A 98 1.41 -17.26 -2.35
C SER A 98 2.11 -16.02 -1.77
N GLY A 99 2.34 -14.99 -2.60
CA GLY A 99 3.01 -13.75 -2.19
C GLY A 99 2.16 -12.86 -1.28
N LEU A 100 0.85 -13.11 -1.16
CA LEU A 100 -0.03 -12.32 -0.29
C LEU A 100 0.33 -12.46 1.19
N LYS A 101 0.66 -13.68 1.63
CA LYS A 101 1.06 -13.93 3.03
C LYS A 101 2.35 -13.20 3.38
N ASP A 102 3.32 -13.22 2.46
CA ASP A 102 4.60 -12.53 2.61
C ASP A 102 4.40 -11.01 2.64
N ALA A 103 3.54 -10.47 1.77
CA ALA A 103 3.21 -9.06 1.71
C ALA A 103 2.54 -8.55 3.01
N ILE A 104 1.59 -9.32 3.56
CA ILE A 104 0.96 -9.02 4.86
C ILE A 104 2.01 -9.09 5.98
N GLY A 105 2.89 -10.10 5.97
CA GLY A 105 3.99 -10.23 6.93
C GLY A 105 4.93 -9.03 6.90
N GLN A 106 5.33 -8.56 5.72
CA GLN A 106 6.14 -7.35 5.55
C GLN A 106 5.43 -6.12 6.12
N ALA A 107 4.13 -5.96 5.85
CA ALA A 107 3.35 -4.85 6.38
C ALA A 107 3.33 -4.82 7.92
N TYR A 108 3.22 -5.98 8.57
CA TYR A 108 3.36 -6.09 10.03
C TYR A 108 4.73 -5.65 10.53
N LEU A 109 5.80 -6.05 9.84
CA LEU A 109 7.16 -5.63 10.22
C LEU A 109 7.32 -4.12 10.13
N TYR A 110 6.81 -3.50 9.06
CA TYR A 110 6.87 -2.03 8.92
C TYR A 110 6.03 -1.32 9.98
N ARG A 111 4.93 -1.90 10.47
CA ARG A 111 4.18 -1.36 11.61
C ARG A 111 4.93 -1.34 12.93
N ILE A 112 6.06 -2.02 13.05
CA ILE A 112 6.90 -1.88 14.24
C ILE A 112 7.48 -0.46 14.32
N GLN A 113 7.77 0.15 13.18
CA GLN A 113 8.46 1.46 13.07
C GLN A 113 7.56 2.60 12.60
N TYR A 114 6.64 2.34 11.68
CA TYR A 114 5.80 3.35 11.04
C TYR A 114 4.40 3.41 11.65
N LYS A 115 3.81 4.59 11.85
CA LYS A 115 2.45 4.76 12.44
C LYS A 115 1.34 4.15 11.58
N PHE A 116 1.49 4.22 10.26
CA PHE A 116 0.58 3.67 9.26
C PHE A 116 1.36 2.91 8.20
N VAL A 117 0.78 1.86 7.65
CA VAL A 117 1.32 1.13 6.50
C VAL A 117 0.27 1.10 5.40
N PHE A 118 0.68 1.44 4.19
CA PHE A 118 -0.12 1.33 2.98
C PHE A 118 0.43 0.18 2.17
N LEU A 119 -0.36 -0.89 2.02
CA LEU A 119 -0.01 -2.08 1.28
C LEU A 119 -0.80 -2.11 -0.03
N VAL A 120 -0.11 -1.94 -1.15
CA VAL A 120 -0.72 -1.90 -2.49
C VAL A 120 -0.42 -3.21 -3.22
N LEU A 121 -1.47 -3.99 -3.43
CA LEU A 121 -1.44 -5.31 -4.05
C LEU A 121 -1.90 -5.18 -5.51
N VAL A 122 -0.95 -5.21 -6.43
CA VAL A 122 -1.20 -5.10 -7.86
C VAL A 122 -1.45 -6.50 -8.44
N ILE A 123 -2.62 -6.71 -9.05
CA ILE A 123 -3.04 -7.98 -9.64
C ILE A 123 -2.78 -7.98 -11.15
N ASN A 124 -1.99 -8.94 -11.61
CA ASN A 124 -1.72 -9.18 -13.02
C ASN A 124 -2.98 -9.65 -13.78
N GLU A 125 -3.08 -9.35 -15.07
CA GLU A 125 -4.17 -9.78 -15.96
C GLU A 125 -4.38 -11.31 -15.98
N SER A 126 -3.32 -12.11 -15.92
CA SER A 126 -3.39 -13.58 -15.82
C SER A 126 -4.15 -14.09 -14.58
N ARG A 127 -4.40 -13.20 -13.60
CA ARG A 127 -5.15 -13.47 -12.36
C ARG A 127 -6.42 -12.64 -12.27
N LYS A 128 -6.96 -12.21 -13.41
CA LYS A 128 -8.16 -11.39 -13.48
C LYS A 128 -9.36 -12.01 -12.75
N ASP A 129 -9.57 -13.32 -12.89
CA ASP A 129 -10.72 -13.98 -12.25
C ASP A 129 -10.66 -13.90 -10.73
N MET A 130 -9.47 -14.03 -10.14
CA MET A 130 -9.25 -13.82 -8.70
C MET A 130 -9.65 -12.40 -8.28
N TYR A 131 -9.23 -11.37 -9.03
CA TYR A 131 -9.66 -10.00 -8.75
C TYR A 131 -11.18 -9.85 -8.79
N LEU A 132 -11.83 -10.46 -9.78
CA LEU A 132 -13.29 -10.42 -9.93
C LEU A 132 -13.99 -11.13 -8.76
N ASP A 133 -13.47 -12.27 -8.30
CA ASP A 133 -14.03 -13.00 -7.16
C ASP A 133 -13.94 -12.18 -5.87
N ILE A 134 -12.82 -11.52 -5.62
CA ILE A 134 -12.65 -10.59 -4.49
C ILE A 134 -13.62 -9.41 -4.62
N ALA A 135 -13.69 -8.79 -5.80
CA ALA A 135 -14.58 -7.65 -6.06
C ALA A 135 -16.07 -7.99 -5.91
N GLN A 136 -16.45 -9.25 -6.13
CA GLN A 136 -17.80 -9.76 -5.96
C GLN A 136 -18.07 -10.28 -4.54
N GLY A 137 -17.10 -10.18 -3.63
CA GLY A 137 -17.25 -10.61 -2.24
C GLY A 137 -17.23 -12.12 -2.04
N LYS A 138 -16.74 -12.91 -3.01
CA LYS A 138 -16.63 -14.37 -2.84
C LYS A 138 -15.53 -14.78 -1.86
N GLU A 139 -14.56 -13.89 -1.66
CA GLU A 139 -13.41 -14.06 -0.75
C GLU A 139 -13.67 -13.37 0.60
N MET A 140 -14.82 -13.65 1.23
CA MET A 140 -15.20 -13.01 2.51
C MET A 140 -14.13 -13.17 3.62
N PRO A 141 -13.54 -14.36 3.84
CA PRO A 141 -12.51 -14.51 4.89
C PRO A 141 -11.28 -13.62 4.64
N LEU A 142 -10.88 -13.44 3.37
CA LEU A 142 -9.80 -12.52 3.02
C LEU A 142 -10.20 -11.07 3.34
N ASN A 143 -11.41 -10.66 2.95
CA ASN A 143 -11.90 -9.30 3.22
C ASN A 143 -11.92 -9.01 4.73
N GLU A 144 -12.39 -9.95 5.56
CA GLU A 144 -12.37 -9.83 7.02
C GLU A 144 -10.95 -9.67 7.58
N VAL A 145 -9.98 -10.43 7.05
CA VAL A 145 -8.56 -10.27 7.42
C VAL A 145 -8.07 -8.86 7.06
N LEU A 146 -8.34 -8.37 5.86
CA LEU A 146 -7.88 -7.05 5.42
C LEU A 146 -8.58 -5.90 6.18
N GLU A 147 -9.85 -6.06 6.56
CA GLU A 147 -10.54 -5.12 7.45
C GLU A 147 -9.98 -5.12 8.88
N SER A 148 -9.58 -6.29 9.39
CA SER A 148 -8.89 -6.43 10.67
C SER A 148 -7.54 -5.72 10.65
N LEU A 149 -6.75 -5.88 9.57
CA LEU A 149 -5.49 -5.18 9.36
C LEU A 149 -5.65 -3.65 9.44
N ALA A 150 -6.69 -3.12 8.81
CA ALA A 150 -6.97 -1.69 8.84
C ALA A 150 -7.36 -1.23 10.25
N SER A 151 -8.37 -1.87 10.85
CA SER A 151 -9.00 -1.44 12.10
C SER A 151 -8.12 -1.65 13.34
N GLN A 152 -7.39 -2.76 13.41
CA GLN A 152 -6.60 -3.13 14.59
C GLN A 152 -5.14 -2.70 14.45
N HIS A 153 -4.60 -2.69 13.24
CA HIS A 153 -3.18 -2.53 13.01
C HIS A 153 -2.80 -1.27 12.24
N ASN A 154 -3.75 -0.47 11.71
CA ASN A 154 -3.43 0.68 10.84
C ASN A 154 -2.60 0.25 9.61
N ILE A 155 -2.90 -0.94 9.07
CA ILE A 155 -2.37 -1.44 7.80
C ILE A 155 -3.50 -1.34 6.78
N PHE A 156 -3.41 -0.38 5.87
CA PHE A 156 -4.43 -0.12 4.86
C PHE A 156 -4.05 -0.83 3.57
N THR A 157 -4.91 -1.73 3.13
CA THR A 157 -4.65 -2.55 1.95
C THR A 157 -5.44 -2.04 0.75
N TYR A 158 -4.82 -2.08 -0.42
CA TYR A 158 -5.42 -1.71 -1.70
C TYR A 158 -5.21 -2.86 -2.67
N ILE A 159 -6.28 -3.39 -3.25
CA ILE A 159 -6.19 -4.41 -4.30
C ILE A 159 -6.55 -3.72 -5.62
N VAL A 160 -5.60 -3.67 -6.55
CA VAL A 160 -5.70 -2.90 -7.79
C VAL A 160 -5.34 -3.78 -8.99
N PRO A 161 -6.07 -3.72 -10.11
CA PRO A 161 -5.76 -4.48 -11.31
C PRO A 161 -4.74 -3.74 -12.18
N SER A 162 -3.75 -4.47 -12.71
CA SER A 162 -2.84 -3.96 -13.75
C SER A 162 -3.46 -3.96 -15.15
N PHE A 163 -4.78 -4.10 -15.25
CA PHE A 163 -5.52 -4.29 -16.50
C PHE A 163 -6.86 -3.58 -16.44
N LEU A 164 -7.44 -3.33 -17.61
CA LEU A 164 -8.71 -2.62 -17.71
C LEU A 164 -9.89 -3.49 -17.25
N ILE A 165 -10.65 -2.96 -16.29
CA ILE A 165 -11.94 -3.53 -15.88
C ILE A 165 -13.01 -3.05 -16.87
N LYS A 166 -13.52 -3.98 -17.68
CA LYS A 166 -14.59 -3.72 -18.67
C LYS A 166 -16.00 -3.98 -18.12
N LYS A 167 -16.13 -4.64 -16.98
CA LYS A 167 -17.43 -5.00 -16.38
C LYS A 167 -17.98 -3.81 -15.56
N PRO A 168 -19.22 -3.34 -15.83
CA PRO A 168 -19.86 -2.32 -15.01
C PRO A 168 -20.00 -2.77 -13.55
N GLY A 169 -19.93 -1.82 -12.62
CA GLY A 169 -20.12 -2.07 -11.18
C GLY A 169 -18.92 -2.68 -10.44
N ILE A 170 -17.80 -2.94 -11.14
CA ILE A 170 -16.56 -3.42 -10.50
C ILE A 170 -15.61 -2.24 -10.30
N ASN A 171 -15.23 -2.02 -9.05
CA ASN A 171 -14.29 -0.95 -8.68
C ASN A 171 -12.91 -1.20 -9.31
N LYS A 172 -12.23 -0.11 -9.69
CA LYS A 172 -10.83 -0.15 -10.19
C LYS A 172 -9.81 -0.22 -9.05
N CYS A 173 -10.26 -0.07 -7.81
CA CYS A 173 -9.47 -0.18 -6.60
C CYS A 173 -10.40 -0.70 -5.49
N ILE A 174 -10.05 -1.82 -4.88
CA ILE A 174 -10.71 -2.33 -3.67
C ILE A 174 -9.87 -1.83 -2.49
N SER A 175 -10.39 -0.80 -1.80
CA SER A 175 -9.68 -0.13 -0.70
C SER A 175 -10.20 -0.58 0.66
N PHE A 176 -9.27 -0.88 1.56
CA PHE A 176 -9.51 -1.14 2.98
C PHE A 176 -8.99 0.03 3.83
N PHE A 177 -9.22 1.26 3.36
CA PHE A 177 -8.97 2.50 4.09
C PHE A 177 -10.28 2.97 4.77
N LYS A 178 -10.52 2.46 5.97
CA LYS A 178 -11.62 2.88 6.87
C LYS A 178 -11.00 3.24 8.19
#